data_AF-A0A6I3CR65-F1
#
_entry.id   AF-A0A6I3CR65-F1
#
_cell.length_a   1.000
_cell.length_b   1.000
_cell.length_c   1.000
_cell.angle_alpha   90.00
_cell.angle_beta   90.00
_cell.angle_gamma   90.00
#
_symmetry.space_group_name_H-M   'P 1'
#
loop_
_entity.id
_entity.type
_entity.pdbx_description
1 polymer ?
#
loop_
_entity_poly.entity_id
_entity_poly.type
_entity_poly.pdbx_seq_one_letter_code
_entity_poly.pdbx_strand_id
1 'polypeptide(L)' 'MARLAGIGVFDPNGDQLGKVRDAIVVLRSGNNPPRLTGLVVEVQPRRRIFVPMTKVTNIDT' A
#
# COMPACT_ATOMS: atom_id res chain seq x y z
N MET A 1 -14.06 -4.76 10.15
CA MET A 1 -13.68 -4.84 8.72
C MET A 1 -12.57 -3.81 8.50
N ALA A 2 -11.32 -4.24 8.31
CA ALA A 2 -10.22 -3.31 8.02
C ALA A 2 -10.10 -3.16 6.49
N ARG A 3 -10.14 -1.93 5.96
CA ARG A 3 -10.08 -1.65 4.52
C ARG A 3 -9.00 -0.62 4.24
N LEU A 4 -7.92 -1.02 3.58
CA LEU A 4 -6.87 -0.10 3.15
C LEU A 4 -7.24 0.68 1.89
N ALA A 5 -8.08 0.12 1.02
CA ALA A 5 -8.47 0.78 -0.22
C ALA A 5 -9.17 2.12 0.05
N GLY A 6 -8.62 3.19 -0.51
CA GLY A 6 -9.10 4.56 -0.35
C GLY A 6 -8.42 5.36 0.76
N ILE A 7 -7.61 4.72 1.63
CA ILE A 7 -6.83 5.42 2.68
C ILE A 7 -5.78 6.32 2.02
N GLY A 8 -5.59 7.52 2.59
CA GLY A 8 -4.57 8.47 2.14
C GLY A 8 -3.16 7.95 2.37
N VAL A 9 -2.29 8.14 1.38
CA VAL A 9 -0.86 7.89 1.50
C VAL A 9 -0.17 9.23 1.57
N PHE A 10 0.65 9.41 2.60
CA PHE A 10 1.37 10.64 2.87
C PHE A 10 2.86 10.41 2.76
N ASP A 11 3.59 11.43 2.29
CA ASP A 11 5.03 11.43 2.34
C ASP A 11 5.54 11.76 3.77
N PRO A 12 6.86 11.71 4.02
CA PRO A 12 7.41 12.02 5.34
C PRO A 12 7.17 13.46 5.82
N ASN A 13 6.89 14.40 4.93
CA ASN A 13 6.60 15.80 5.29
C ASN A 13 5.12 16.00 5.69
N GLY A 14 4.27 14.98 5.48
CA GLY A 14 2.83 15.02 5.74
C GLY A 14 2.00 15.43 4.52
N ASP A 15 2.62 15.57 3.34
CA ASP A 15 1.89 15.89 2.12
C ASP A 15 1.20 14.65 1.56
N GLN A 16 -0.04 14.80 1.12
CA GLN A 16 -0.78 13.68 0.55
C GLN A 16 -0.23 13.33 -0.84
N LEU A 17 0.47 12.20 -0.91
CA LEU A 17 0.98 11.62 -2.16
C LEU A 17 -0.14 11.03 -3.01
N GLY A 18 -1.12 10.38 -2.38
CA GLY A 18 -2.19 9.68 -3.09
C GLY A 18 -3.12 8.88 -2.20
N LYS A 19 -3.67 7.79 -2.75
CA LYS A 19 -4.54 6.86 -2.02
C LYS A 19 -4.18 5.41 -2.32
N VAL A 20 -4.28 4.55 -1.32
CA VAL A 20 -4.10 3.10 -1.51
C VAL A 20 -5.19 2.57 -2.43
N ARG A 21 -4.79 1.94 -3.52
CA ARG A 21 -5.68 1.30 -4.49
C ARG A 21 -5.81 -0.19 -4.22
N ASP A 22 -4.68 -0.84 -3.99
CA ASP A 22 -4.57 -2.29 -3.82
C ASP A 22 -3.26 -2.67 -3.11
N ALA A 23 -3.01 -3.97 -2.93
CA ALA A 23 -1.82 -4.54 -2.34
C ALA A 23 -1.21 -5.63 -3.24
N ILE A 24 0.12 -5.69 -3.29
CA ILE A 24 0.84 -6.76 -3.98
C ILE A 24 1.25 -7.81 -2.97
N VAL A 25 0.73 -9.02 -3.12
CA VAL A 25 1.05 -10.18 -2.28
C VAL A 25 1.76 -11.25 -3.10
N VAL A 26 2.74 -11.92 -2.48
CA VAL A 26 3.39 -13.09 -3.04
C VAL A 26 2.87 -14.32 -2.31
N LEU A 27 2.30 -15.25 -3.09
CA LEU A 27 1.90 -16.56 -2.61
C LEU A 27 3.15 -17.40 -2.34
N ARG A 28 3.12 -18.19 -1.26
CA ARG A 28 4.21 -19.07 -0.86
C ARG A 28 3.76 -20.52 -0.96
N SER A 29 4.70 -21.42 -1.23
CA SER A 29 4.42 -22.85 -1.38
C SER A 29 3.82 -23.45 -0.09
N GLY A 30 2.94 -24.44 -0.26
CA GLY A 30 2.22 -25.11 0.82
C GLY A 30 1.19 -24.20 1.50
N ASN A 31 0.97 -24.42 2.81
CA ASN A 31 0.04 -23.66 3.64
C ASN A 31 0.66 -22.39 4.26
N ASN A 32 1.75 -21.88 3.70
CA ASN A 32 2.36 -20.66 4.21
C ASN A 32 1.47 -19.45 3.90
N PRO A 33 1.25 -18.53 4.86
CA PRO A 33 0.44 -17.36 4.60
C PRO A 33 1.10 -16.49 3.50
N PRO A 34 0.31 -15.83 2.63
CA PRO A 34 0.82 -14.89 1.65
C PRO A 34 1.67 -13.81 2.31
N ARG A 35 2.75 -13.40 1.65
CA ARG A 35 3.59 -12.29 2.12
C ARG A 35 3.19 -11.02 1.40
N LEU A 36 2.87 -9.98 2.16
CA LEU A 36 2.63 -8.65 1.61
C LEU A 36 3.97 -8.01 1.20
N THR A 37 4.09 -7.69 -0.09
CA THR A 37 5.31 -7.11 -0.69
C THR A 37 5.26 -5.59 -0.70
N GLY A 38 4.08 -5.02 -0.91
CA GLY A 38 3.87 -3.58 -0.90
C GLY A 38 2.48 -3.18 -1.34
N LEU A 39 2.26 -1.88 -1.50
CA LEU A 39 0.97 -1.28 -1.84
C LEU A 39 0.99 -0.71 -3.25
N VAL A 40 -0.15 -0.75 -3.91
CA VAL A 40 -0.42 0.01 -5.13
C VAL A 40 -1.08 1.31 -4.70
N VAL A 41 -0.45 2.43 -5.04
CA VAL A 41 -0.93 3.77 -4.71
C VAL A 41 -1.34 4.48 -5.99
N GLU A 42 -2.54 5.03 -6.00
CA GLU A 42 -3.01 5.92 -7.05
C GLU A 42 -2.64 7.36 -6.69
N VAL A 43 -1.88 8.02 -7.57
CA VAL A 43 -1.44 9.41 -7.44
C VAL A 43 -2.01 10.26 -8.58
N GLN A 44 -2.13 11.56 -8.37
CA GLN A 44 -2.69 12.46 -9.40
C GLN A 44 -1.79 12.53 -10.65
N PRO A 45 -2.37 12.73 -11.85
CA PRO A 45 -3.81 12.77 -12.13
C PRO A 45 -4.48 11.40 -12.33
N ARG A 46 -3.75 10.26 -12.30
CA ARG A 46 -4.25 8.85 -12.34
C ARG A 46 -3.12 7.82 -12.47
N ARG A 47 -1.91 8.13 -12.01
CA ARG A 47 -0.77 7.23 -12.12
C ARG A 47 -0.80 6.22 -10.98
N ARG A 48 -0.51 4.95 -11.28
CA ARG A 48 -0.35 3.90 -10.27
C ARG A 48 1.13 3.69 -10.03
N ILE A 49 1.53 3.71 -8.77
CA ILE A 49 2.90 3.43 -8.34
C ILE A 49 2.91 2.28 -7.34
N PHE A 50 4.03 1.56 -7.31
CA PHE A 50 4.29 0.56 -6.28
C PHE A 50 5.05 1.21 -5.13
N VAL A 51 4.55 1.02 -3.90
CA VAL A 51 5.22 1.42 -2.66
C VAL A 51 5.63 0.15 -1.93
N PRO A 52 6.94 -0.15 -1.80
CA PRO A 52 7.42 -1.30 -1.05
C PRO A 52 6.95 -1.26 0.41
N MET A 53 6.63 -2.41 1.00
CA MET A 53 6.25 -2.45 2.42
C MET A 53 7.37 -1.91 3.34
N THR A 54 8.63 -2.01 2.92
CA THR A 54 9.78 -1.43 3.63
C THR A 54 9.80 0.11 3.67
N LYS A 55 8.96 0.76 2.87
CA LYS A 55 8.78 2.23 2.87
C LYS A 55 7.55 2.66 3.66
N VAL A 56 6.71 1.72 4.11
CA VAL A 56 5.54 2.01 4.95
C VAL A 56 6.01 2.04 6.41
N THR A 57 5.91 3.20 7.04
CA THR A 57 6.37 3.41 8.42
C THR A 57 5.24 3.27 9.44
N ASN A 58 4.02 3.61 9.06
CA ASN A 58 2.84 3.53 9.91
C ASN A 58 1.59 3.28 9.05
N ILE A 59 0.61 2.58 9.62
CA ILE A 59 -0.74 2.42 9.07
C ILE A 59 -1.70 2.73 10.21
N ASP A 60 -2.48 3.79 10.06
CA ASP A 60 -3.53 4.18 10.99
C ASP A 60 -4.90 4.03 10.32
N THR A 61 -5.93 3.70 11.10
CA THR A 61 -7.29 3.34 10.62
C THR A 61 -8.37 4.18 11.24
#